data_AF-A0A518E0N6-F1
#
_entry.id   AF-A0A518E0N6-F1
#
_cell.length_a   1.000
_cell.length_b   1.000
_cell.length_c   1.000
_cell.angle_alpha   90.00
_cell.angle_beta   90.00
_cell.angle_gamma   90.00
#
_symmetry.space_group_name_H-M   'P 1'
#
loop_
_entity.id
_entity.type
_entity.pdbx_description
1 polymer ?
#
loop_
_entity_poly.entity_id
_entity_poly.type
_entity_poly.pdbx_seq_one_letter_code
_entity_poly.pdbx_strand_id
1 'polypeptide(L)'
;MKSPDCPDLNTLEVLLLGKLPAAEREKLGEHLLHCDACAAAAETINTTDSLVEALRTSRPLERAGFRRRLRADIPGDPSPNPSADIGIRTGGRRPGRHIAGVLR
;
A
#
# COMPACT_ATOMS: atom_id res chain seq x y z
N MET A 1 7.21 6.65 -34.01
CA MET A 1 6.22 6.27 -35.05
C MET A 1 4.94 5.89 -34.32
N LYS A 2 3.81 6.53 -34.62
CA LYS A 2 2.50 6.26 -33.98
C LYS A 2 1.93 5.00 -34.63
N SER A 3 1.81 3.89 -33.88
CA SER A 3 1.13 2.68 -34.37
C SER A 3 -0.37 2.96 -34.46
N PRO A 4 -1.10 2.32 -35.40
CA PRO A 4 -2.53 2.59 -35.61
C PRO A 4 -3.42 2.25 -34.40
N ASP A 5 -2.90 1.48 -33.42
CA ASP A 5 -3.59 1.11 -32.18
C ASP A 5 -3.29 2.03 -30.98
N CYS A 6 -2.45 3.06 -31.14
CA CYS A 6 -2.16 3.98 -30.05
C CYS A 6 -3.36 4.94 -29.83
N PRO A 7 -3.87 5.06 -28.60
CA PRO A 7 -4.94 6.02 -28.28
C PRO A 7 -4.46 7.46 -28.50
N ASP A 8 -5.41 8.37 -28.70
CA ASP A 8 -5.09 9.78 -28.82
C ASP A 8 -4.80 10.43 -27.46
N LEU A 9 -4.08 11.56 -27.46
CA LEU A 9 -3.67 12.25 -26.25
C LEU A 9 -4.86 12.68 -25.38
N ASN A 10 -5.96 13.10 -26.00
CA ASN A 10 -7.17 13.46 -25.27
C ASN A 10 -7.74 12.26 -24.50
N THR A 11 -7.71 11.06 -25.10
CA THR A 11 -8.15 9.84 -24.42
C THR A 11 -7.27 9.49 -23.21
N LEU A 12 -5.94 9.69 -23.33
CA LEU A 12 -5.01 9.54 -22.22
C LEU A 12 -5.25 10.58 -21.11
N GLU A 13 -5.58 11.82 -21.46
CA GLU A 13 -5.92 12.85 -20.48
C GLU A 13 -7.20 12.49 -19.71
N VAL A 14 -8.26 12.05 -20.39
CA VAL A 14 -9.52 11.61 -19.76
C VAL A 14 -9.28 10.39 -18.85
N LEU A 15 -8.39 9.47 -19.25
CA LEU A 15 -7.94 8.35 -18.43
C LEU A 15 -7.28 8.82 -17.13
N LEU A 16 -6.29 9.72 -17.23
CA LEU A 16 -5.53 10.23 -16.09
C LEU A 16 -6.40 11.09 -15.15
N LEU A 17 -7.42 11.77 -15.69
CA LEU A 17 -8.44 12.48 -14.90
C LEU A 17 -9.50 11.54 -14.28
N GLY A 18 -9.44 10.23 -14.54
CA GLY A 18 -10.37 9.24 -13.99
C GLY A 18 -11.79 9.32 -14.55
N LYS A 19 -11.99 10.00 -15.68
CA LYS A 19 -13.31 10.26 -16.28
C LYS A 19 -13.81 9.15 -17.21
N LEU A 20 -12.98 8.14 -17.48
CA LEU A 20 -13.36 7.00 -18.31
C LEU A 20 -14.20 5.95 -17.54
N PRO A 21 -15.17 5.30 -18.21
CA PRO A 21 -15.83 4.10 -17.71
C PRO A 21 -14.82 3.00 -17.34
N ALA A 22 -15.16 2.17 -16.35
CA ALA A 22 -14.25 1.14 -15.84
C ALA A 22 -13.71 0.20 -16.94
N ALA A 23 -14.57 -0.26 -17.84
CA ALA A 23 -14.20 -1.16 -18.92
C ALA A 23 -13.21 -0.55 -19.92
N GLU A 24 -13.30 0.76 -20.17
CA GLU A 24 -12.37 1.47 -21.08
C GLU A 24 -11.05 1.77 -20.38
N ARG A 25 -11.11 2.10 -19.08
CA ARG A 25 -9.95 2.33 -18.23
C ARG A 25 -9.04 1.11 -18.14
N GLU A 26 -9.61 -0.09 -17.96
CA GLU A 26 -8.84 -1.33 -17.91
C GLU A 26 -8.13 -1.61 -19.24
N LYS A 27 -8.84 -1.46 -20.37
CA LYS A 27 -8.24 -1.66 -21.71
C LYS A 27 -7.09 -0.69 -21.99
N LEU A 28 -7.26 0.59 -21.64
CA LEU A 28 -6.23 1.60 -21.81
C LEU A 28 -5.07 1.42 -20.83
N GLY A 29 -5.35 1.00 -19.59
CA GLY A 29 -4.33 0.63 -18.61
C GLY A 29 -3.46 -0.53 -19.11
N GLU A 30 -4.10 -1.58 -19.64
CA GLU A 30 -3.39 -2.71 -20.25
C GLU A 30 -2.52 -2.28 -21.43
N HIS A 31 -3.02 -1.38 -22.28
CA HIS A 31 -2.23 -0.82 -23.39
C HIS A 31 -0.99 -0.05 -22.90
N LEU A 32 -1.13 0.75 -21.84
CA LEU A 32 0.00 1.52 -21.26
C LEU A 32 1.08 0.60 -20.67
N LEU A 33 0.71 -0.57 -20.14
CA LEU A 33 1.67 -1.56 -19.64
C LEU A 33 2.54 -2.18 -20.76
N HIS A 34 2.06 -2.14 -22.01
CA HIS A 34 2.71 -2.80 -23.14
C HIS A 34 3.22 -1.82 -24.22
N CYS A 35 2.98 -0.51 -24.06
CA CYS A 35 3.33 0.50 -25.04
C CYS A 35 4.13 1.65 -24.41
N ASP A 36 5.45 1.58 -24.52
CA ASP A 36 6.38 2.60 -24.00
C ASP A 36 6.10 4.00 -24.57
N ALA A 37 5.66 4.09 -25.82
CA ALA A 37 5.33 5.37 -26.46
C ALA A 37 4.13 6.04 -25.79
N CYS A 38 3.09 5.27 -25.44
CA CYS A 38 1.91 5.78 -24.77
C CYS A 38 2.20 6.04 -23.28
N ALA A 39 3.04 5.24 -22.64
CA ALA A 39 3.52 5.49 -21.28
C ALA A 39 4.30 6.81 -21.20
N ALA A 40 5.27 7.01 -22.10
CA ALA A 40 6.02 8.27 -22.19
C ALA A 40 5.08 9.46 -22.48
N ALA A 41 4.12 9.31 -23.39
CA ALA A 41 3.13 10.36 -23.65
C ALA A 41 2.31 10.69 -22.41
N ALA A 42 1.82 9.68 -21.67
CA ALA A 42 1.07 9.87 -20.44
C ALA A 42 1.88 10.61 -19.36
N GLU A 43 3.19 10.34 -19.24
CA GLU A 43 4.07 11.07 -18.32
C GLU A 43 4.25 12.56 -18.70
N THR A 44 4.16 12.89 -19.99
CA THR A 44 4.21 14.30 -20.43
C THR A 44 2.89 15.05 -20.24
N ILE A 45 1.77 14.34 -20.10
CA ILE A 45 0.47 14.96 -19.87
C ILE A 45 0.43 15.42 -18.42
N ASN A 46 0.66 16.72 -18.24
CA ASN A 46 0.58 17.36 -16.95
C ASN A 46 -0.90 17.48 -16.55
N THR A 47 -1.45 16.45 -15.88
CA THR A 47 -2.81 16.46 -15.33
C THR A 47 -2.93 17.33 -14.09
N THR A 48 -2.34 18.52 -14.13
CA THR A 48 -2.65 19.51 -13.11
C THR A 48 -3.99 20.11 -13.46
N ASP A 49 -5.03 19.53 -12.86
CA ASP A 49 -6.36 20.11 -12.84
C ASP A 49 -6.24 21.57 -12.37
N SER A 50 -6.93 22.51 -13.02
CA SER A 50 -6.83 23.94 -12.67
C SER A 50 -7.16 24.18 -11.21
N LEU A 51 -7.97 23.30 -10.60
CA LEU A 51 -8.24 23.27 -9.17
C LEU A 51 -6.99 22.91 -8.35
N VAL A 52 -6.21 21.91 -8.76
CA VAL A 52 -4.97 21.49 -8.09
C VAL A 52 -3.89 22.56 -8.23
N GLU A 53 -3.79 23.21 -9.40
CA GLU A 53 -2.94 24.39 -9.58
C GLU A 53 -3.39 25.54 -8.69
N ALA A 54 -4.69 25.83 -8.62
CA ALA A 54 -5.24 26.85 -7.73
C ALA A 54 -4.97 26.54 -6.25
N LEU A 55 -5.07 25.27 -5.84
CA LEU A 55 -4.75 24.84 -4.49
C LEU A 55 -3.25 24.90 -4.17
N ARG A 56 -2.36 24.61 -5.13
CA ARG A 56 -0.90 24.72 -4.97
C ARG A 56 -0.44 26.18 -4.92
N THR A 57 -1.03 27.04 -5.75
CA THR A 57 -0.72 28.47 -5.79
C THR A 57 -1.38 29.23 -4.63
N SER A 58 -2.50 28.72 -4.11
CA SER A 58 -3.02 29.17 -2.82
C SER A 58 -2.01 28.78 -1.74
N ARG A 59 -1.32 29.77 -1.17
CA ARG A 59 -0.42 29.54 -0.03
C ARG A 59 -1.15 28.72 1.03
N PRO A 60 -0.56 27.65 1.57
CA PRO A 60 -1.16 26.95 2.69
C PRO A 60 -1.25 27.92 3.86
N LEU A 61 -2.45 28.40 4.19
CA LEU A 61 -2.73 29.19 5.40
C LEU A 61 -2.56 28.35 6.69
N GLU A 62 -2.02 27.14 6.57
CA GLU A 62 -2.15 26.04 7.52
C GLU A 62 -0.79 25.56 8.06
N ARG A 63 0.22 26.43 8.11
CA ARG A 63 1.47 26.13 8.86
C ARG A 63 1.56 26.83 10.22
N ALA A 64 0.50 27.54 10.62
CA ALA A 64 0.39 28.22 11.90
C ALA A 64 -0.94 27.86 12.62
N GLY A 65 -1.18 26.59 12.95
CA GLY A 65 -2.22 26.29 13.95
C GLY A 65 -2.86 24.90 13.98
N PHE A 66 -2.78 24.10 12.92
CA PHE A 66 -3.63 22.89 12.83
C PHE A 66 -3.25 21.74 13.79
N ARG A 67 -2.11 21.82 14.49
CA ARG A 67 -1.62 20.77 15.41
C ARG A 67 -2.21 20.81 16.82
N ARG A 68 -3.50 21.14 17.02
CA ARG A 68 -4.06 21.17 18.39
C ARG A 68 -5.41 20.50 18.64
N ARG A 69 -6.00 19.76 17.69
CA ARG A 69 -7.30 19.08 17.92
C ARG A 69 -7.49 17.68 17.31
N LEU A 70 -6.44 16.86 17.20
CA LEU A 70 -6.58 15.43 16.83
C LEU A 70 -5.85 14.50 17.81
N ARG A 71 -6.13 14.66 19.12
CA ARG A 71 -5.69 13.73 20.19
C ARG A 71 -6.77 13.60 21.28
N ALA A 72 -8.00 13.24 20.92
CA ALA A 72 -9.00 12.88 21.93
C ALA A 72 -9.82 11.63 21.60
N ASP A 73 -10.07 11.29 20.33
CA ASP A 73 -11.02 10.21 19.99
C ASP A 73 -10.47 9.14 19.03
N ILE A 74 -9.22 8.70 19.19
CA ILE A 74 -8.86 7.36 18.70
C ILE A 74 -8.93 6.43 19.92
N PRO A 75 -10.04 5.71 20.14
CA PRO A 75 -10.04 4.58 21.06
C PRO A 75 -8.96 3.62 20.59
N GLY A 76 -7.95 3.44 21.43
CA GLY A 76 -6.80 2.59 21.14
C GLY A 76 -7.28 1.19 20.76
N ASP A 77 -6.82 0.72 19.61
CA ASP A 77 -6.76 -0.69 19.31
C ASP A 77 -5.84 -1.32 20.37
N PRO A 78 -6.34 -2.18 21.28
CA PRO A 78 -5.43 -3.01 22.03
C PRO A 78 -4.87 -4.00 21.02
N SER A 79 -3.65 -3.77 20.54
CA SER A 79 -2.83 -4.85 20.05
C SER A 79 -2.10 -5.49 21.24
N PRO A 80 -2.58 -6.63 21.76
CA PRO A 80 -1.72 -7.55 22.47
C PRO A 80 -1.68 -8.87 21.72
N ASN A 81 -0.54 -9.19 21.09
CA ASN A 81 0.27 -10.29 21.61
C ASN A 81 1.55 -10.54 20.82
N PRO A 82 2.69 -10.45 21.50
CA PRO A 82 3.82 -11.34 21.26
C PRO A 82 3.91 -12.42 22.36
N SER A 83 2.79 -12.92 22.89
CA SER A 83 2.78 -14.15 23.71
C SER A 83 2.71 -15.37 22.79
N ALA A 84 3.77 -15.58 22.03
CA ALA A 84 4.14 -16.91 21.57
C ALA A 84 4.53 -17.69 22.83
N ASP A 85 3.53 -18.36 23.41
CA ASP A 85 3.61 -19.33 24.48
C ASP A 85 4.37 -20.57 23.98
N ILE A 86 5.69 -20.46 23.85
CA ILE A 86 6.57 -21.60 23.62
C ILE A 86 6.78 -22.25 24.99
N GLY A 87 5.90 -23.19 25.31
CA GLY A 87 6.04 -24.09 26.46
C GLY A 87 7.34 -24.91 26.37
N ILE A 88 8.41 -24.41 27.00
CA ILE A 88 9.61 -25.20 27.27
C ILE A 88 9.23 -26.23 28.35
N ARG A 89 9.01 -27.48 27.91
CA ARG A 89 8.88 -28.66 28.77
C ARG A 89 10.18 -28.89 29.54
N THR A 90 10.28 -28.37 30.76
CA THR A 90 11.31 -28.81 31.70
C THR A 90 10.97 -30.23 32.17
N GLY A 91 11.72 -31.19 31.63
CA GLY A 91 11.59 -32.60 31.96
C GLY A 91 11.94 -32.88 33.42
N GLY A 92 10.94 -33.24 34.22
CA GLY A 92 11.13 -33.86 35.52
C GLY A 92 11.71 -35.28 35.37
N ARG A 93 13.03 -35.42 35.45
CA ARG A 93 13.68 -36.73 35.67
C ARG A 93 13.50 -37.14 37.13
N ARG A 94 12.70 -38.19 37.32
CA ARG A 94 12.50 -38.92 38.58
C ARG A 94 13.83 -39.52 39.07
N PRO A 95 14.17 -39.45 40.37
CA PRO A 95 15.17 -40.32 40.97
C PRO A 95 14.49 -41.58 41.54
N GLY A 96 15.19 -42.71 41.43
CA GLY A 96 14.81 -44.02 42.00
C GLY A 96 14.58 -45.06 40.90
N ARG A 97 15.21 -46.23 40.90
CA ARG A 97 15.39 -47.11 42.06
C ARG A 97 16.46 -48.16 41.75
N HIS A 98 17.30 -48.47 42.74
CA HIS A 98 18.18 -49.63 42.78
C HIS A 98 17.41 -50.95 42.78
N ILE A 99 17.95 -51.98 42.11
CA ILE A 99 18.05 -53.41 42.49
C ILE A 99 19.02 -54.07 41.49
N ALA A 100 20.19 -54.63 41.85
CA ALA A 100 20.53 -55.85 42.60
C ALA A 100 20.52 -57.15 41.76
N GLY A 101 21.65 -57.88 41.77
CA GLY A 101 21.85 -59.24 41.23
C GLY A 101 23.04 -59.30 40.24
N VAL A 102 24.28 -59.72 40.53
CA VAL A 102 24.86 -60.91 41.21
C VAL A 102 24.59 -62.23 40.46
N LEU A 103 25.67 -62.79 39.89
CA LEU A 103 26.07 -64.21 39.66
C LEU A 103 26.77 -64.32 38.29
N ARG A 104 28.11 -64.33 38.24
CA ARG A 104 29.08 -65.44 38.44
C ARG A 104 29.12 -66.42 37.27
#